data_AF-A0A0Q5LKS3-F1
#
_entry.id   AF-A0A0Q5LKS3-F1
#
_cell.length_a   1.000
_cell.length_b   1.000
_cell.length_c   1.000
_cell.angle_alpha   90.00
_cell.angle_beta   90.00
_cell.angle_gamma   90.00
#
_symmetry.space_group_name_H-M   'P 1'
#
loop_
_entity.id
_entity.type
_entity.pdbx_description
1 polymer ?
#
loop_
_entity_poly.entity_id
_entity_poly.type
_entity_poly.pdbx_seq_one_letter_code
_entity_poly.pdbx_strand_id
1 'polypeptide(L)'
;MAMFETDPVRPEAYREFERPLPEWFRGAALGIFVHWGPYSVPAWAEPTGELGAVPREQWYAHNPYAEWYANTIRIEGSPAHAHQQEVHGGAPYDDFLDQWKAEAFDADEVLAVVAATGAGYFIPTTKHHDGVTLWDAPGTDGRNTVARGPQQDLIGAFAEATRAAGLRFGVYYSGGLDWHFSDLPPIEHDGDPAPDDLAYAEYAHDHVIDLIDRYRPDILWGDIRWPDAGIAPGPKSLAHAFETFYARVPEGVVNDRWGESHWDFRTSEYVHGTAVEVGEAWENTRGIGLSFGHNRNETSEHLLSADEAVRLLVDVVSRGGNLLLNIGLEASGRIPELQRQTLEGLGEWNSRHGHVVFGARPEERLRASDEPWLRWTRTDDAVHAVIDQNGSVRLPDPDGLLDEQTARIGDTGVSAERVDGAILVDVADAATPVVISFRPLA
;
A
#
# COMPACT_ATOMS: atom_id res chain seq x y z
N MET A 1 15.66 1.27 15.16
CA MET A 1 14.52 1.90 14.45
C MET A 1 13.58 0.77 14.09
N ALA A 2 12.34 0.74 14.59
CA ALA A 2 11.51 -0.46 14.43
C ALA A 2 11.29 -0.85 12.95
N MET A 3 11.35 0.08 12.00
CA MET A 3 11.18 -0.16 10.55
C MET A 3 12.19 -1.19 10.00
N PHE A 4 11.68 -2.22 9.32
CA PHE A 4 12.46 -3.27 8.65
C PHE A 4 13.37 -4.16 9.54
N GLU A 5 13.30 -4.02 10.87
CA GLU A 5 13.95 -4.93 11.82
C GLU A 5 13.12 -6.22 12.00
N THR A 6 13.79 -7.38 12.11
CA THR A 6 13.13 -8.71 12.21
C THR A 6 12.76 -9.13 13.64
N ASP A 7 13.30 -8.47 14.66
CA ASP A 7 12.97 -8.70 16.08
C ASP A 7 12.75 -7.35 16.79
N PRO A 8 11.74 -6.57 16.38
CA PRO A 8 11.54 -5.22 16.89
C PRO A 8 11.04 -5.27 18.34
N VAL A 9 11.73 -4.60 19.25
CA VAL A 9 11.29 -4.46 20.64
C VAL A 9 10.47 -3.20 20.79
N ARG A 10 9.19 -3.35 21.15
CA ARG A 10 8.34 -2.19 21.44
C ARG A 10 8.88 -1.46 22.68
N PRO A 11 9.14 -0.14 22.61
CA PRO A 11 9.63 0.63 23.75
C PRO A 11 8.65 0.55 24.93
N GLU A 12 9.17 0.57 26.16
CA GLU A 12 8.36 0.42 27.38
C GLU A 12 7.20 1.42 27.45
N ALA A 13 7.43 2.67 27.04
CA ALA A 13 6.42 3.73 27.02
C ALA A 13 5.26 3.50 26.03
N TYR A 14 5.39 2.53 25.13
CA TYR A 14 4.40 2.22 24.09
C TYR A 14 3.76 0.83 24.27
N ARG A 15 4.19 0.06 25.28
CA ARG A 15 3.63 -1.28 25.54
C ARG A 15 2.17 -1.26 25.97
N GLU A 16 1.69 -0.15 26.51
CA GLU A 16 0.29 0.00 26.89
C GLU A 16 -0.68 -0.04 25.69
N PHE A 17 -0.18 0.23 24.49
CA PHE A 17 -0.96 0.16 23.25
C PHE A 17 -1.03 -1.26 22.67
N GLU A 18 -0.33 -2.24 23.25
CA GLU A 18 -0.38 -3.62 22.77
C GLU A 18 -1.77 -4.22 22.86
N ARG A 19 -2.23 -4.74 21.74
CA ARG A 19 -3.59 -5.24 21.59
C ARG A 19 -3.69 -6.31 20.50
N PRO A 20 -4.70 -7.18 20.56
CA PRO A 20 -4.99 -8.11 19.48
C PRO A 20 -5.35 -7.35 18.20
N LEU A 21 -4.86 -7.84 17.07
CA LEU A 21 -5.23 -7.33 15.75
C LEU A 21 -6.74 -7.49 15.52
N PRO A 22 -7.46 -6.43 15.09
CA PRO A 22 -8.87 -6.50 14.74
C PRO A 22 -9.15 -7.54 13.65
N GLU A 23 -10.27 -8.26 13.79
CA GLU A 23 -10.64 -9.33 12.84
C GLU A 23 -10.84 -8.80 11.43
N TRP A 24 -11.34 -7.56 11.27
CA TRP A 24 -11.56 -6.99 9.94
C TRP A 24 -10.26 -6.80 9.15
N PHE A 25 -9.14 -6.51 9.82
CA PHE A 25 -7.85 -6.34 9.16
C PHE A 25 -7.21 -7.70 8.86
N ARG A 26 -7.43 -8.68 9.75
CA ARG A 26 -7.03 -10.07 9.57
C ARG A 26 -7.87 -10.73 8.47
N GLY A 27 -7.27 -10.89 7.28
CA GLY A 27 -7.97 -11.48 6.13
C GLY A 27 -8.67 -10.46 5.24
N ALA A 28 -8.42 -9.15 5.45
CA ALA A 28 -8.77 -8.13 4.47
C ALA A 28 -8.12 -8.41 3.11
N ALA A 29 -6.88 -8.94 3.14
CA ALA A 29 -6.06 -9.40 2.01
C ALA A 29 -5.64 -8.32 1.01
N LEU A 30 -6.54 -7.43 0.60
CA LEU A 30 -6.31 -6.36 -0.36
C LEU A 30 -6.83 -5.02 0.18
N GLY A 31 -5.98 -4.01 0.15
CA GLY A 31 -6.36 -2.60 0.22
C GLY A 31 -5.87 -1.85 -1.01
N ILE A 32 -6.48 -0.71 -1.28
CA ILE A 32 -6.01 0.21 -2.32
C ILE A 32 -5.46 1.49 -1.70
N PHE A 33 -4.23 1.81 -2.08
CA PHE A 33 -3.59 3.09 -1.78
C PHE A 33 -3.86 4.06 -2.92
N VAL A 34 -4.01 5.35 -2.64
CA VAL A 34 -3.87 6.40 -3.66
C VAL A 34 -2.83 7.44 -3.27
N HIS A 35 -1.84 7.63 -4.14
CA HIS A 35 -0.93 8.78 -4.11
C HIS A 35 -1.39 9.82 -5.12
N TRP A 36 -1.83 10.95 -4.61
CA TRP A 36 -2.31 12.06 -5.41
C TRP A 36 -1.97 13.39 -4.72
N GLY A 37 -1.47 14.33 -5.50
CA GLY A 37 -1.02 15.62 -5.01
C GLY A 37 -0.54 16.51 -6.14
N PRO A 38 0.05 17.68 -5.83
CA PRO A 38 0.59 18.60 -6.84
C PRO A 38 1.59 17.93 -7.79
N TYR A 39 2.35 16.93 -7.30
CA TYR A 39 3.28 16.14 -8.10
C TYR A 39 2.61 15.37 -9.26
N SER A 40 1.28 15.15 -9.23
CA SER A 40 0.53 14.59 -10.36
C SER A 40 0.36 15.56 -11.53
N VAL A 41 0.70 16.85 -11.37
CA VAL A 41 0.71 17.84 -12.47
C VAL A 41 1.95 17.67 -13.37
N PRO A 42 3.20 17.70 -12.84
CA PRO A 42 4.36 17.35 -13.63
C PRO A 42 4.38 15.85 -13.96
N ALA A 43 3.84 14.97 -13.12
CA ALA A 43 3.65 13.53 -13.37
C ALA A 43 4.85 12.88 -14.08
N TRP A 44 6.05 13.07 -13.53
CA TRP A 44 7.29 12.74 -14.21
C TRP A 44 8.30 12.18 -13.22
N ALA A 45 8.86 11.03 -13.58
CA ALA A 45 10.03 10.42 -12.96
C ALA A 45 10.71 9.49 -13.99
N GLU A 46 11.96 9.13 -13.77
CA GLU A 46 12.62 8.11 -14.58
C GLU A 46 12.23 6.73 -14.06
N PRO A 47 11.61 5.84 -14.86
CA PRO A 47 11.17 4.54 -14.38
C PRO A 47 12.36 3.56 -14.25
N THR A 48 13.25 3.82 -13.29
CA THR A 48 14.57 3.18 -13.17
C THR A 48 14.52 1.77 -12.58
N GLY A 49 13.57 1.47 -11.71
CA GLY A 49 13.35 0.14 -11.17
C GLY A 49 12.65 0.15 -9.81
N GLU A 50 12.46 -1.03 -9.23
CA GLU A 50 11.82 -1.21 -7.93
C GLU A 50 12.74 -0.78 -6.78
N LEU A 51 12.14 -0.29 -5.69
CA LEU A 51 12.87 -0.01 -4.46
C LEU A 51 13.49 -1.30 -3.90
N GLY A 52 14.80 -1.25 -3.63
CA GLY A 52 15.60 -2.40 -3.21
C GLY A 52 16.32 -3.13 -4.36
N ALA A 53 15.92 -2.89 -5.61
CA ALA A 53 16.60 -3.43 -6.80
C ALA A 53 17.55 -2.42 -7.47
N VAL A 54 17.27 -1.12 -7.33
CA VAL A 54 18.13 -0.03 -7.82
C VAL A 54 19.18 0.34 -6.76
N PRO A 55 20.46 0.55 -7.14
CA PRO A 55 21.50 0.98 -6.20
C PRO A 55 21.12 2.27 -5.48
N ARG A 56 21.29 2.29 -4.15
CA ARG A 56 20.77 3.36 -3.30
C ARG A 56 21.42 4.72 -3.57
N GLU A 57 22.69 4.72 -3.98
CA GLU A 57 23.43 5.92 -4.37
C GLU A 57 22.91 6.60 -5.66
N GLN A 58 22.14 5.87 -6.47
CA GLN A 58 21.52 6.42 -7.69
C GLN A 58 20.05 6.80 -7.45
N TRP A 59 19.42 6.22 -6.42
CA TRP A 59 17.98 6.31 -6.16
C TRP A 59 17.47 7.75 -6.12
N TYR A 60 18.13 8.65 -5.39
CA TYR A 60 17.58 9.99 -5.15
C TYR A 60 17.65 10.90 -6.38
N ALA A 61 18.75 10.82 -7.14
CA ALA A 61 18.93 11.61 -8.35
C ALA A 61 18.18 11.03 -9.56
N HIS A 62 18.01 9.71 -9.61
CA HIS A 62 17.30 8.97 -10.65
C HIS A 62 16.04 8.29 -10.11
N ASN A 63 15.24 9.07 -9.37
CA ASN A 63 14.15 8.56 -8.56
C ASN A 63 12.97 8.10 -9.44
N PRO A 64 12.52 6.84 -9.32
CA PRO A 64 11.33 6.35 -10.04
C PRO A 64 10.01 6.87 -9.48
N TYR A 65 10.03 7.47 -8.29
CA TYR A 65 8.85 7.93 -7.59
C TYR A 65 8.49 9.35 -8.03
N ALA A 66 7.43 9.50 -8.82
CA ALA A 66 6.98 10.80 -9.32
C ALA A 66 6.51 11.73 -8.19
N GLU A 67 6.06 11.18 -7.07
CA GLU A 67 5.71 11.94 -5.86
C GLU A 67 6.92 12.53 -5.13
N TRP A 68 8.14 12.11 -5.49
CA TRP A 68 9.40 12.69 -5.02
C TRP A 68 9.88 13.90 -5.83
N TYR A 69 9.14 14.32 -6.85
CA TYR A 69 9.54 15.38 -7.77
C TYR A 69 10.00 16.66 -7.05
N ALA A 70 9.29 17.11 -6.01
CA ALA A 70 9.67 18.29 -5.22
C ALA A 70 11.06 18.21 -4.60
N ASN A 71 11.52 17.02 -4.19
CA ASN A 71 12.89 16.81 -3.74
C ASN A 71 13.86 16.73 -4.92
N THR A 72 13.58 15.86 -5.89
CA THR A 72 14.55 15.53 -6.94
C THR A 72 14.85 16.72 -7.87
N ILE A 73 13.92 17.65 -8.09
CA ILE A 73 14.20 18.88 -8.86
C ILE A 73 15.19 19.83 -8.16
N ARG A 74 15.40 19.66 -6.85
CA ARG A 74 16.33 20.47 -6.06
C ARG A 74 17.76 19.91 -6.08
N ILE A 75 17.93 18.67 -6.56
CA ILE A 75 19.25 18.04 -6.74
C ILE A 75 19.82 18.51 -8.09
N GLU A 76 20.87 19.32 -8.04
CA GLU A 76 21.49 19.87 -9.24
C GLU A 76 22.05 18.75 -10.14
N GLY A 77 21.71 18.79 -11.43
CA GLY A 77 22.12 17.77 -12.40
C GLY A 77 21.25 16.52 -12.45
N SER A 78 20.23 16.39 -11.59
CA SER A 78 19.26 15.29 -11.71
C SER A 78 18.43 15.42 -13.00
N PRO A 79 17.95 14.31 -13.59
CA PRO A 79 17.05 14.37 -14.73
C PRO A 79 15.73 15.11 -14.44
N ALA A 80 15.20 15.04 -13.21
CA ALA A 80 14.03 15.84 -12.82
C ALA A 80 14.34 17.33 -12.81
N HIS A 81 15.53 17.73 -12.35
CA HIS A 81 15.96 19.13 -12.41
C HIS A 81 16.02 19.63 -13.86
N ALA A 82 16.62 18.85 -14.77
CA ALA A 82 16.64 19.18 -16.20
C ALA A 82 15.23 19.29 -16.79
N HIS A 83 14.35 18.33 -16.50
CA HIS A 83 12.95 18.36 -16.90
C HIS A 83 12.23 19.63 -16.39
N GLN A 84 12.46 20.01 -15.13
CA GLN A 84 11.88 21.22 -14.55
C GLN A 84 12.33 22.49 -15.27
N GLN A 85 13.60 22.58 -15.66
CA GLN A 85 14.11 23.72 -16.42
C GLN A 85 13.55 23.76 -17.84
N GLU A 86 13.52 22.62 -18.53
CA GLU A 86 13.17 22.55 -19.95
C GLU A 86 11.67 22.64 -20.22
N VAL A 87 10.84 21.96 -19.41
CA VAL A 87 9.40 21.84 -19.63
C VAL A 87 8.63 22.91 -18.85
N HIS A 88 9.10 23.24 -17.65
CA HIS A 88 8.40 24.16 -16.73
C HIS A 88 9.14 25.48 -16.53
N GLY A 89 10.24 25.72 -17.25
CA GLY A 89 10.98 26.99 -17.21
C GLY A 89 11.59 27.30 -15.83
N GLY A 90 11.82 26.29 -15.00
CA GLY A 90 12.32 26.46 -13.64
C GLY A 90 11.31 27.07 -12.67
N ALA A 91 10.00 26.96 -12.97
CA ALA A 91 8.94 27.47 -12.10
C ALA A 91 9.04 26.88 -10.66
N PRO A 92 8.66 27.63 -9.62
CA PRO A 92 8.53 27.09 -8.27
C PRO A 92 7.60 25.87 -8.23
N TYR A 93 7.92 24.88 -7.40
CA TYR A 93 7.08 23.67 -7.27
C TYR A 93 5.65 24.01 -6.85
N ASP A 94 5.46 24.99 -5.97
CA ASP A 94 4.14 25.43 -5.49
C ASP A 94 3.22 25.95 -6.60
N ASP A 95 3.74 26.33 -7.77
CA ASP A 95 2.92 26.69 -8.92
C ASP A 95 2.11 25.47 -9.42
N PHE A 96 2.57 24.24 -9.17
CA PHE A 96 1.82 23.02 -9.49
C PHE A 96 0.59 22.86 -8.60
N LEU A 97 0.63 23.31 -7.34
CA LEU A 97 -0.56 23.33 -6.50
C LEU A 97 -1.63 24.26 -7.09
N ASP A 98 -1.23 25.44 -7.59
CA ASP A 98 -2.19 26.37 -8.22
C ASP A 98 -2.69 25.91 -9.59
N GLN A 99 -1.89 25.12 -10.31
CA GLN A 99 -2.29 24.54 -11.60
C GLN A 99 -3.21 23.33 -11.44
N TRP A 100 -3.15 22.65 -10.31
CA TRP A 100 -3.91 21.43 -10.05
C TRP A 100 -5.38 21.75 -9.81
N LYS A 101 -6.26 21.34 -10.73
CA LYS A 101 -7.70 21.67 -10.69
C LYS A 101 -8.60 20.50 -10.36
N ALA A 102 -8.12 19.26 -10.47
CA ALA A 102 -8.92 18.06 -10.28
C ALA A 102 -10.22 18.06 -11.14
N GLU A 103 -10.15 18.55 -12.38
CA GLU A 103 -11.36 18.87 -13.18
C GLU A 103 -12.27 17.68 -13.53
N ALA A 104 -11.79 16.45 -13.37
CA ALA A 104 -12.51 15.22 -13.63
C ALA A 104 -12.59 14.33 -12.38
N PHE A 105 -12.29 14.88 -11.19
CA PHE A 105 -12.31 14.13 -9.95
C PHE A 105 -13.74 13.77 -9.55
N ASP A 106 -13.98 12.48 -9.39
CA ASP A 106 -15.19 11.91 -8.82
C ASP A 106 -14.77 10.77 -7.87
N ALA A 107 -14.94 10.99 -6.57
CA ALA A 107 -14.56 9.99 -5.56
C ALA A 107 -15.41 8.71 -5.70
N ASP A 108 -16.68 8.83 -6.05
CA ASP A 108 -17.55 7.66 -6.22
C ASP A 108 -17.11 6.82 -7.42
N GLU A 109 -16.63 7.45 -8.50
CA GLU A 109 -16.08 6.75 -9.66
C GLU A 109 -14.81 5.97 -9.34
N VAL A 110 -13.88 6.60 -8.60
CA VAL A 110 -12.65 5.93 -8.13
C VAL A 110 -13.02 4.77 -7.21
N LEU A 111 -13.90 4.99 -6.23
CA LEU A 111 -14.26 3.95 -5.26
C LEU A 111 -15.11 2.84 -5.86
N ALA A 112 -15.86 3.09 -6.95
CA ALA A 112 -16.54 2.03 -7.69
C ALA A 112 -15.54 1.03 -8.30
N VAL A 113 -14.43 1.53 -8.86
CA VAL A 113 -13.35 0.67 -9.40
C VAL A 113 -12.67 -0.08 -8.26
N VAL A 114 -12.34 0.61 -7.15
CA VAL A 114 -11.72 -0.02 -5.97
C VAL A 114 -12.61 -1.13 -5.40
N ALA A 115 -13.89 -0.87 -5.18
CA ALA A 115 -14.82 -1.86 -4.64
C ALA A 115 -14.97 -3.07 -5.57
N ALA A 116 -14.93 -2.87 -6.90
CA ALA A 116 -14.98 -3.96 -7.87
C ALA A 116 -13.76 -4.91 -7.79
N THR A 117 -12.63 -4.46 -7.22
CA THR A 117 -11.47 -5.35 -6.96
C THR A 117 -11.70 -6.33 -5.81
N GLY A 118 -12.69 -6.08 -4.96
CA GLY A 118 -12.89 -6.81 -3.70
C GLY A 118 -12.03 -6.31 -2.54
N ALA A 119 -11.26 -5.23 -2.70
CA ALA A 119 -10.51 -4.62 -1.61
C ALA A 119 -11.38 -4.37 -0.36
N GLY A 120 -10.80 -4.50 0.83
CA GLY A 120 -11.49 -4.27 2.10
C GLY A 120 -11.34 -2.83 2.63
N TYR A 121 -10.33 -2.11 2.16
CA TYR A 121 -10.00 -0.77 2.65
C TYR A 121 -9.33 0.11 1.59
N PHE A 122 -9.44 1.43 1.78
CA PHE A 122 -8.86 2.45 0.90
C PHE A 122 -8.11 3.49 1.73
N ILE A 123 -6.92 3.89 1.28
CA ILE A 123 -6.03 4.84 1.98
C ILE A 123 -5.57 5.92 1.01
N PRO A 124 -6.01 7.19 1.13
CA PRO A 124 -5.41 8.29 0.39
C PRO A 124 -4.24 8.93 1.13
N THR A 125 -3.28 9.45 0.36
CA THR A 125 -2.27 10.39 0.87
C THR A 125 -2.95 11.67 1.35
N THR A 126 -2.99 11.90 2.66
CA THR A 126 -3.54 13.16 3.21
C THR A 126 -2.53 14.30 3.09
N LYS A 127 -1.25 13.99 3.37
CA LYS A 127 -0.09 14.85 3.19
C LYS A 127 1.09 13.98 2.78
N HIS A 128 1.69 14.25 1.62
CA HIS A 128 2.94 13.61 1.21
C HIS A 128 4.15 14.46 1.66
N HIS A 129 5.36 14.06 1.27
CA HIS A 129 6.61 14.74 1.66
C HIS A 129 6.69 16.19 1.19
N ASP A 130 5.97 16.57 0.14
CA ASP A 130 5.92 17.96 -0.33
C ASP A 130 5.16 18.92 0.62
N GLY A 131 4.54 18.38 1.66
CA GLY A 131 3.87 19.12 2.73
C GLY A 131 2.50 19.68 2.37
N VAL A 132 1.98 19.43 1.16
CA VAL A 132 0.64 19.91 0.78
C VAL A 132 -0.40 18.99 1.39
N THR A 133 -1.31 19.56 2.18
CA THR A 133 -2.43 18.81 2.75
C THR A 133 -3.63 18.82 1.81
N LEU A 134 -4.26 17.65 1.66
CA LEU A 134 -5.44 17.42 0.81
C LEU A 134 -6.77 17.72 1.53
N TRP A 135 -6.68 18.36 2.69
CA TRP A 135 -7.80 18.85 3.49
C TRP A 135 -7.42 20.18 4.17
N ASP A 136 -8.38 20.86 4.80
CA ASP A 136 -8.14 22.12 5.52
C ASP A 136 -7.48 21.88 6.88
N ALA A 137 -6.21 21.45 6.83
CA ALA A 137 -5.39 21.13 7.98
C ALA A 137 -4.97 22.39 8.76
N PRO A 138 -4.85 22.31 10.10
CA PRO A 138 -4.43 23.45 10.91
C PRO A 138 -2.96 23.82 10.68
N GLY A 139 -2.65 25.12 10.63
CA GLY A 139 -1.26 25.60 10.62
C GLY A 139 -0.55 25.55 9.26
N THR A 140 -1.26 25.27 8.16
CA THR A 140 -0.67 25.24 6.81
C THR A 140 -0.61 26.61 6.11
N ASP A 141 -1.11 27.67 6.76
CA ASP A 141 -1.17 29.04 6.22
C ASP A 141 -1.79 29.13 4.80
N GLY A 142 -2.79 28.28 4.53
CA GLY A 142 -3.48 28.22 3.23
C GLY A 142 -2.76 27.41 2.16
N ARG A 143 -1.68 26.70 2.52
CA ARG A 143 -1.01 25.73 1.63
C ARG A 143 -1.68 24.37 1.70
N ASN A 144 -2.94 24.33 1.29
CA ASN A 144 -3.77 23.14 1.25
C ASN A 144 -4.74 23.16 0.06
N THR A 145 -5.35 22.03 -0.27
CA THR A 145 -6.25 21.92 -1.44
C THR A 145 -7.61 22.60 -1.25
N VAL A 146 -7.97 23.03 -0.04
CA VAL A 146 -9.20 23.79 0.22
C VAL A 146 -9.00 25.27 -0.13
N ALA A 147 -7.84 25.82 0.20
CA ALA A 147 -7.49 27.20 -0.06
C ALA A 147 -6.94 27.44 -1.48
N ARG A 148 -6.20 26.48 -2.05
CA ARG A 148 -5.53 26.56 -3.35
C ARG A 148 -5.89 25.37 -4.25
N GLY A 149 -5.54 25.48 -5.53
CA GLY A 149 -5.65 24.36 -6.48
C GLY A 149 -7.09 23.85 -6.65
N PRO A 150 -7.41 22.60 -6.26
CA PRO A 150 -8.76 22.03 -6.39
C PRO A 150 -9.86 22.79 -5.65
N GLN A 151 -9.50 23.58 -4.63
CA GLN A 151 -10.43 24.32 -3.76
C GLN A 151 -11.51 23.42 -3.12
N GLN A 152 -11.12 22.21 -2.72
CA GLN A 152 -11.99 21.17 -2.16
C GLN A 152 -11.26 20.37 -1.06
N ASP A 153 -12.03 19.92 -0.07
CA ASP A 153 -11.60 18.89 0.88
C ASP A 153 -11.65 17.52 0.18
N LEU A 154 -10.51 17.07 -0.33
CA LEU A 154 -10.41 15.83 -1.08
C LEU A 154 -10.46 14.61 -0.15
N ILE A 155 -9.92 14.75 1.07
CA ILE A 155 -9.94 13.67 2.07
C ILE A 155 -11.36 13.42 2.57
N GLY A 156 -12.14 14.48 2.80
CA GLY A 156 -13.56 14.36 3.10
C GLY A 156 -14.33 13.62 2.00
N ALA A 157 -14.11 13.99 0.73
CA ALA A 157 -14.76 13.33 -0.40
C ALA A 157 -14.41 11.84 -0.50
N PHE A 158 -13.13 11.48 -0.36
CA PHE A 158 -12.72 10.07 -0.33
C PHE A 158 -13.29 9.32 0.89
N ALA A 159 -13.31 9.94 2.08
CA ALA A 159 -13.83 9.32 3.28
C ALA A 159 -15.33 8.97 3.16
N GLU A 160 -16.12 9.88 2.58
CA GLU A 160 -17.54 9.66 2.33
C GLU A 160 -17.77 8.56 1.29
N ALA A 161 -17.11 8.63 0.12
CA ALA A 161 -17.25 7.64 -0.95
C ALA A 161 -16.77 6.24 -0.53
N THR A 162 -15.67 6.15 0.22
CA THR A 162 -15.13 4.87 0.74
C THR A 162 -16.15 4.17 1.62
N ARG A 163 -16.76 4.92 2.54
CA ARG A 163 -17.79 4.39 3.45
C ARG A 163 -19.08 4.05 2.72
N ALA A 164 -19.48 4.85 1.73
CA ALA A 164 -20.63 4.58 0.89
C ALA A 164 -20.45 3.28 0.07
N ALA A 165 -19.22 2.98 -0.34
CA ALA A 165 -18.84 1.73 -0.99
C ALA A 165 -18.73 0.52 -0.04
N GLY A 166 -18.92 0.71 1.27
CA GLY A 166 -18.82 -0.35 2.28
C GLY A 166 -17.38 -0.75 2.65
N LEU A 167 -16.41 0.08 2.28
CA LEU A 167 -14.99 -0.11 2.55
C LEU A 167 -14.59 0.56 3.86
N ARG A 168 -13.50 0.08 4.47
CA ARG A 168 -12.81 0.77 5.57
C ARG A 168 -11.96 1.92 5.02
N PHE A 169 -11.90 3.03 5.75
CA PHE A 169 -11.21 4.24 5.30
C PHE A 169 -9.96 4.49 6.15
N GLY A 170 -8.78 4.39 5.57
CA GLY A 170 -7.52 4.78 6.22
C GLY A 170 -7.08 6.18 5.84
N VAL A 171 -6.00 6.65 6.46
CA VAL A 171 -5.25 7.85 6.03
C VAL A 171 -3.77 7.58 6.03
N TYR A 172 -3.08 8.02 4.99
CA TYR A 172 -1.63 8.12 5.00
C TYR A 172 -1.20 9.51 5.43
N TYR A 173 -0.14 9.60 6.23
CA TYR A 173 0.46 10.85 6.64
C TYR A 173 2.00 10.77 6.63
N SER A 174 2.63 11.66 5.86
CA SER A 174 4.09 11.83 5.94
C SER A 174 4.48 12.57 7.22
N GLY A 175 4.78 11.79 8.26
CA GLY A 175 5.27 12.29 9.54
C GLY A 175 6.73 12.68 9.48
N GLY A 176 7.57 11.85 8.86
CA GLY A 176 9.03 12.02 8.91
C GLY A 176 9.58 13.08 7.96
N LEU A 177 8.79 13.52 6.97
CA LEU A 177 9.21 14.52 5.98
C LEU A 177 8.13 15.57 5.75
N ASP A 178 8.60 16.81 5.64
CA ASP A 178 7.85 17.94 5.12
C ASP A 178 8.85 18.93 4.50
N TRP A 179 9.01 18.86 3.18
CA TRP A 179 9.99 19.65 2.44
C TRP A 179 9.63 21.14 2.38
N HIS A 180 8.43 21.52 2.81
CA HIS A 180 8.02 22.92 2.90
C HIS A 180 8.25 23.52 4.29
N PHE A 181 8.18 22.70 5.35
CA PHE A 181 8.28 23.18 6.73
C PHE A 181 9.66 23.79 7.07
N SER A 182 10.72 23.42 6.35
CA SER A 182 12.09 23.86 6.63
C SER A 182 12.89 24.15 5.36
N ASP A 183 13.96 24.95 5.49
CA ASP A 183 14.93 25.24 4.43
C ASP A 183 16.06 24.17 4.33
N LEU A 184 15.84 22.97 4.86
CA LEU A 184 16.83 21.87 4.79
C LEU A 184 17.16 21.52 3.33
N PRO A 185 18.40 21.11 3.02
CA PRO A 185 18.79 20.73 1.65
C PRO A 185 17.95 19.56 1.11
N PRO A 186 17.96 19.31 -0.22
CA PRO A 186 17.36 18.09 -0.74
C PRO A 186 17.99 16.84 -0.11
N ILE A 187 17.20 15.78 -0.01
CA ILE A 187 17.66 14.45 0.35
C ILE A 187 18.34 13.85 -0.87
N GLU A 188 19.63 13.59 -0.75
CA GLU A 188 20.46 12.94 -1.75
C GLU A 188 20.94 11.56 -1.27
N HIS A 189 20.92 11.32 0.05
CA HIS A 189 21.41 10.11 0.69
C HIS A 189 20.53 9.73 1.90
N ASP A 190 20.60 8.45 2.30
CA ASP A 190 20.01 8.00 3.55
C ASP A 190 20.64 8.73 4.74
N GLY A 191 19.79 9.24 5.64
CA GLY A 191 20.22 9.95 6.84
C GLY A 191 20.48 11.44 6.64
N ASP A 192 20.25 11.98 5.44
CA ASP A 192 20.22 13.44 5.26
C ASP A 192 19.16 14.08 6.19
N PRO A 193 19.39 15.33 6.62
CA PRO A 193 18.55 15.97 7.63
C PRO A 193 17.08 16.07 7.21
N ALA A 194 16.19 15.81 8.18
CA ALA A 194 14.75 16.03 8.07
C ALA A 194 14.26 16.93 9.23
N PRO A 195 13.09 17.58 9.10
CA PRO A 195 12.51 18.32 10.21
C PRO A 195 12.31 17.42 11.43
N ASP A 196 12.87 17.84 12.57
CA ASP A 196 12.91 17.02 13.78
C ASP A 196 12.73 17.81 15.08
N ASP A 197 12.49 19.12 14.97
CA ASP A 197 12.31 19.99 16.14
C ASP A 197 10.89 19.91 16.73
N LEU A 198 10.73 20.50 17.92
CA LEU A 198 9.45 20.50 18.62
C LEU A 198 8.35 21.24 17.85
N ALA A 199 8.69 22.28 17.10
CA ALA A 199 7.68 23.03 16.33
C ALA A 199 7.10 22.15 15.22
N TYR A 200 7.94 21.40 14.52
CA TYR A 200 7.49 20.44 13.52
C TYR A 200 6.69 19.29 14.16
N ALA A 201 7.17 18.74 15.28
CA ALA A 201 6.48 17.68 15.98
C ALA A 201 5.06 18.07 16.42
N GLU A 202 4.90 19.28 16.97
CA GLU A 202 3.58 19.80 17.37
C GLU A 202 2.68 20.10 16.16
N TYR A 203 3.24 20.60 15.06
CA TYR A 203 2.52 20.80 13.79
C TYR A 203 2.00 19.47 13.22
N ALA A 204 2.87 18.46 13.12
CA ALA A 204 2.50 17.14 12.65
C ALA A 204 1.49 16.45 13.57
N HIS A 205 1.64 16.61 14.89
CA HIS A 205 0.67 16.12 15.86
C HIS A 205 -0.72 16.73 15.63
N ASP A 206 -0.81 18.06 15.48
CA ASP A 206 -2.08 18.75 15.31
C ASP A 206 -2.80 18.30 14.03
N HIS A 207 -2.06 18.03 12.95
CA HIS A 207 -2.60 17.40 11.74
C HIS A 207 -3.21 16.02 12.01
N VAL A 208 -2.47 15.14 12.70
CA VAL A 208 -2.93 13.77 12.98
C VAL A 208 -4.17 13.79 13.87
N ILE A 209 -4.21 14.65 14.90
CA ILE A 209 -5.41 14.82 15.74
C ILE A 209 -6.60 15.31 14.91
N ASP A 210 -6.41 16.31 14.05
CA ASP A 210 -7.47 16.83 13.19
C ASP A 210 -8.00 15.76 12.22
N LEU A 211 -7.14 14.92 11.64
CA LEU A 211 -7.55 13.77 10.82
C LEU A 211 -8.39 12.77 11.62
N ILE A 212 -7.97 12.43 12.83
CA ILE A 212 -8.70 11.50 13.72
C ILE A 212 -10.09 12.06 14.04
N ASP A 213 -10.16 13.33 14.45
CA ASP A 213 -11.41 13.94 14.90
C ASP A 213 -12.41 14.15 13.75
N ARG A 214 -11.93 14.59 12.57
CA ARG A 214 -12.78 14.83 11.40
C ARG A 214 -13.20 13.55 10.71
N TYR A 215 -12.24 12.70 10.39
CA TYR A 215 -12.45 11.61 9.45
C TYR A 215 -12.54 10.26 10.13
N ARG A 216 -12.14 10.09 11.40
CA ARG A 216 -12.17 8.80 12.13
C ARG A 216 -11.68 7.63 11.28
N PRO A 217 -10.44 7.67 10.78
CA PRO A 217 -9.92 6.62 9.91
C PRO A 217 -9.84 5.28 10.65
N ASP A 218 -10.03 4.18 9.94
CA ASP A 218 -9.79 2.82 10.43
C ASP A 218 -8.29 2.47 10.43
N ILE A 219 -7.45 3.22 9.70
CA ILE A 219 -6.00 3.00 9.62
C ILE A 219 -5.26 4.34 9.72
N LEU A 220 -4.29 4.45 10.63
CA LEU A 220 -3.25 5.49 10.56
C LEU A 220 -1.98 4.90 9.94
N TRP A 221 -1.71 5.28 8.70
CA TRP A 221 -0.55 4.82 7.95
C TRP A 221 0.52 5.93 7.95
N GLY A 222 1.49 5.84 8.87
CA GLY A 222 2.60 6.79 8.97
C GLY A 222 3.68 6.47 7.95
N ASP A 223 4.61 7.40 7.71
CA ASP A 223 5.71 7.14 6.78
C ASP A 223 7.03 7.83 7.13
N ILE A 224 8.12 7.19 6.68
CA ILE A 224 9.54 7.47 6.96
C ILE A 224 9.89 7.28 8.44
N ARG A 225 9.30 8.07 9.33
CA ARG A 225 9.36 7.99 10.81
C ARG A 225 8.41 9.04 11.41
N TRP A 226 8.46 9.21 12.73
CA TRP A 226 7.94 10.41 13.41
C TRP A 226 9.11 11.28 13.88
N PRO A 227 9.00 12.63 13.93
CA PRO A 227 10.06 13.48 14.49
C PRO A 227 10.37 13.10 15.94
N ASP A 228 11.66 12.98 16.27
CA ASP A 228 12.13 12.45 17.55
C ASP A 228 11.71 13.37 18.71
N ALA A 229 11.64 14.68 18.47
CA ALA A 229 11.13 15.65 19.45
C ALA A 229 9.67 15.41 19.85
N GLY A 230 8.90 14.67 19.05
CA GLY A 230 7.49 14.31 19.33
C GLY A 230 7.31 12.97 20.05
N ILE A 231 8.38 12.22 20.32
CA ILE A 231 8.30 10.88 20.93
C ILE A 231 8.10 10.94 22.45
N ALA A 232 8.73 11.92 23.11
CA ALA A 232 8.64 12.06 24.56
C ALA A 232 7.18 12.33 25.00
N PRO A 233 6.66 11.66 26.06
CA PRO A 233 5.29 11.84 26.49
C PRO A 233 4.95 13.29 26.84
N GLY A 234 3.80 13.76 26.36
CA GLY A 234 3.33 15.12 26.55
C GLY A 234 1.97 15.37 25.87
N PRO A 235 1.38 16.56 26.02
CA PRO A 235 0.06 16.88 25.46
C PRO A 235 0.01 16.89 23.93
N LYS A 236 1.17 16.90 23.26
CA LYS A 236 1.30 16.81 21.81
C LYS A 236 2.29 15.74 21.36
N SER A 237 2.40 14.65 22.14
CA SER A 237 3.28 13.53 21.78
C SER A 237 2.59 12.54 20.84
N LEU A 238 3.37 11.69 20.19
CA LEU A 238 2.84 10.57 19.39
C LEU A 238 1.99 9.62 20.25
N ALA A 239 2.39 9.36 21.51
CA ALA A 239 1.59 8.55 22.43
C ALA A 239 0.19 9.16 22.67
N HIS A 240 0.07 10.49 22.78
CA HIS A 240 -1.22 11.16 22.90
C HIS A 240 -2.07 11.01 21.62
N ALA A 241 -1.44 11.04 20.44
CA ALA A 241 -2.14 10.77 19.18
C ALA A 241 -2.68 9.33 19.12
N PHE A 242 -1.91 8.33 19.55
CA PHE A 242 -2.37 6.93 19.61
C PHE A 242 -3.46 6.71 20.66
N GLU A 243 -3.33 7.29 21.86
CA GLU A 243 -4.40 7.25 22.87
C GLU A 243 -5.70 7.84 22.31
N THR A 244 -5.61 9.00 21.66
CA THR A 244 -6.75 9.64 21.02
C THR A 244 -7.33 8.77 19.91
N PHE A 245 -6.48 8.20 19.05
CA PHE A 245 -6.90 7.33 17.96
C PHE A 245 -7.71 6.13 18.47
N TYR A 246 -7.15 5.33 19.39
CA TYR A 246 -7.82 4.14 19.89
C TYR A 246 -9.04 4.45 20.76
N ALA A 247 -9.09 5.62 21.41
CA ALA A 247 -10.29 6.05 22.11
C ALA A 247 -11.44 6.42 21.17
N ARG A 248 -11.14 6.85 19.93
CA ARG A 248 -12.14 7.30 18.93
C ARG A 248 -12.50 6.20 17.96
N VAL A 249 -11.54 5.36 17.62
CA VAL A 249 -11.65 4.25 16.68
C VAL A 249 -11.08 3.00 17.35
N PRO A 250 -11.84 2.35 18.25
CA PRO A 250 -11.34 1.21 19.01
C PRO A 250 -10.92 0.02 18.15
N GLU A 251 -11.40 -0.09 16.92
CA GLU A 251 -11.03 -1.15 15.96
C GLU A 251 -9.99 -0.66 14.94
N GLY A 252 -9.46 0.55 15.10
CA GLY A 252 -8.48 1.11 14.18
C GLY A 252 -7.10 0.46 14.35
N VAL A 253 -6.26 0.55 13.33
CA VAL A 253 -4.89 0.01 13.34
C VAL A 253 -3.84 1.03 12.92
N VAL A 254 -2.60 0.88 13.39
CA VAL A 254 -1.46 1.71 12.97
C VAL A 254 -0.31 0.87 12.43
N ASN A 255 0.38 1.36 11.39
CA ASN A 255 1.55 0.68 10.81
C ASN A 255 2.82 0.86 11.67
N ASP A 256 3.97 0.37 11.20
CA ASP A 256 5.26 0.39 11.91
C ASP A 256 6.22 1.53 11.53
N ARG A 257 5.71 2.57 10.87
CA ARG A 257 6.53 3.67 10.32
C ARG A 257 6.46 4.97 11.16
N TRP A 258 6.13 4.87 12.44
CA TRP A 258 6.05 6.01 13.37
C TRP A 258 7.32 6.19 14.22
N GLY A 259 8.49 5.72 13.73
CA GLY A 259 9.75 5.71 14.48
C GLY A 259 9.84 4.58 15.52
N GLU A 260 10.64 4.76 16.56
CA GLU A 260 10.73 3.82 17.68
C GLU A 260 9.53 3.99 18.61
N SER A 261 8.39 3.42 18.23
CA SER A 261 7.10 3.57 18.92
C SER A 261 6.23 2.31 18.84
N HIS A 262 4.90 2.46 18.77
CA HIS A 262 3.92 1.37 18.68
C HIS A 262 3.55 1.05 17.22
N TRP A 263 3.07 -0.17 16.98
CA TRP A 263 2.53 -0.66 15.71
C TRP A 263 1.57 -1.82 15.96
N ASP A 264 0.54 -1.96 15.12
CA ASP A 264 -0.34 -3.14 15.07
C ASP A 264 0.06 -4.11 13.95
N PHE A 265 0.63 -3.60 12.86
CA PHE A 265 1.12 -4.40 11.74
C PHE A 265 2.43 -3.83 11.17
N ARG A 266 3.20 -4.69 10.52
CA ARG A 266 4.50 -4.39 9.93
C ARG A 266 4.37 -4.06 8.44
N THR A 267 5.31 -3.30 7.88
CA THR A 267 5.26 -2.96 6.45
C THR A 267 6.53 -3.33 5.71
N SER A 268 6.36 -3.82 4.49
CA SER A 268 7.40 -3.97 3.47
C SER A 268 6.98 -3.20 2.21
N GLU A 269 7.94 -2.87 1.34
CA GLU A 269 7.68 -2.03 0.18
C GLU A 269 8.45 -2.51 -1.04
N TYR A 270 7.74 -2.82 -2.13
CA TYR A 270 8.31 -3.55 -3.27
C TYR A 270 9.10 -4.79 -2.79
N VAL A 271 10.42 -4.82 -3.02
CA VAL A 271 11.33 -5.87 -2.56
C VAL A 271 12.18 -5.44 -1.35
N HIS A 272 11.95 -4.22 -0.84
CA HIS A 272 12.63 -3.68 0.33
C HIS A 272 11.90 -4.06 1.62
N GLY A 273 12.67 -4.43 2.65
CA GLY A 273 12.10 -4.74 3.97
C GLY A 273 11.37 -6.08 4.06
N THR A 274 11.42 -6.94 3.04
CA THR A 274 10.69 -8.23 2.99
C THR A 274 11.02 -9.20 4.13
N ALA A 275 12.09 -8.94 4.89
CA ALA A 275 12.42 -9.71 6.08
C ALA A 275 11.35 -9.61 7.19
N VAL A 276 10.48 -8.59 7.17
CA VAL A 276 9.37 -8.43 8.13
C VAL A 276 8.10 -9.17 7.71
N GLU A 277 8.10 -9.82 6.54
CA GLU A 277 6.96 -10.58 6.01
C GLU A 277 6.85 -11.96 6.69
N VAL A 278 6.94 -11.93 8.02
CA VAL A 278 6.96 -13.06 8.94
C VAL A 278 6.14 -12.68 10.19
N GLY A 279 5.41 -13.63 10.75
CA GLY A 279 4.62 -13.42 11.97
C GLY A 279 3.16 -13.04 11.72
N GLU A 280 2.52 -12.46 12.73
CA GLU A 280 1.05 -12.44 12.85
C GLU A 280 0.34 -11.35 12.03
N ALA A 281 1.03 -10.26 11.66
CA ALA A 281 0.42 -9.15 10.91
C ALA A 281 1.45 -8.31 10.16
N TRP A 282 1.38 -8.33 8.83
CA TRP A 282 2.19 -7.48 7.97
C TRP A 282 1.45 -7.11 6.68
N GLU A 283 1.90 -6.05 6.03
CA GLU A 283 1.33 -5.51 4.80
C GLU A 283 2.46 -5.13 3.82
N ASN A 284 2.43 -5.70 2.61
CA ASN A 284 3.34 -5.28 1.53
C ASN A 284 2.64 -4.21 0.70
N THR A 285 3.34 -3.10 0.45
CA THR A 285 2.84 -2.02 -0.40
C THR A 285 3.71 -1.83 -1.63
N ARG A 286 3.06 -1.51 -2.76
CA ARG A 286 3.73 -1.07 -3.99
C ARG A 286 2.76 -0.40 -4.95
N GLY A 287 3.27 0.39 -5.88
CA GLY A 287 2.54 0.82 -7.07
C GLY A 287 2.15 -0.34 -7.99
N ILE A 288 1.10 -0.15 -8.80
CA ILE A 288 0.92 -0.96 -10.01
C ILE A 288 2.17 -0.82 -10.90
N GLY A 289 2.71 0.39 -11.02
CA GLY A 289 4.01 0.67 -11.63
C GLY A 289 5.19 0.60 -10.66
N LEU A 290 6.26 1.29 -11.03
CA LEU A 290 7.45 1.57 -10.23
C LEU A 290 7.31 2.85 -9.40
N SER A 291 6.30 3.69 -9.68
CA SER A 291 5.98 4.91 -8.93
C SER A 291 4.71 4.75 -8.09
N PHE A 292 4.60 5.50 -6.98
CA PHE A 292 3.32 5.65 -6.30
C PHE A 292 2.46 6.77 -6.93
N GLY A 293 3.04 7.97 -7.09
CA GLY A 293 2.42 9.06 -7.82
C GLY A 293 2.30 8.75 -9.31
N HIS A 294 1.35 9.38 -10.02
CA HIS A 294 1.19 9.17 -11.46
C HIS A 294 2.48 9.57 -12.22
N ASN A 295 3.06 8.62 -12.96
CA ASN A 295 4.22 8.87 -13.82
C ASN A 295 3.85 8.64 -15.30
N ARG A 296 3.88 9.70 -16.11
CA ARG A 296 3.55 9.64 -17.54
C ARG A 296 4.58 8.86 -18.38
N ASN A 297 5.78 8.64 -17.84
CA ASN A 297 6.86 7.93 -18.52
C ASN A 297 6.72 6.40 -18.39
N GLU A 298 5.85 5.92 -17.51
CA GLU A 298 5.57 4.50 -17.38
C GLU A 298 4.68 4.00 -18.53
N THR A 299 4.99 2.80 -18.99
CA THR A 299 4.27 2.06 -20.04
C THR A 299 3.84 0.71 -19.49
N SER A 300 3.14 -0.10 -20.28
CA SER A 300 2.80 -1.48 -19.89
C SER A 300 4.00 -2.36 -19.53
N GLU A 301 5.23 -1.98 -19.91
CA GLU A 301 6.47 -2.69 -19.52
C GLU A 301 6.86 -2.47 -18.05
N HIS A 302 6.33 -1.42 -17.42
CA HIS A 302 6.65 -1.03 -16.04
C HIS A 302 5.52 -1.36 -15.07
N LEU A 303 4.30 -1.57 -15.58
CA LEU A 303 3.11 -1.83 -14.78
C LEU A 303 2.84 -3.32 -14.68
N LEU A 304 2.40 -3.77 -13.50
CA LEU A 304 1.83 -5.09 -13.33
C LEU A 304 0.64 -5.27 -14.29
N SER A 305 0.66 -6.35 -15.04
CA SER A 305 -0.54 -6.89 -15.68
C SER A 305 -1.53 -7.41 -14.64
N ALA A 306 -2.77 -7.67 -15.06
CA ALA A 306 -3.78 -8.28 -14.19
C ALA A 306 -3.30 -9.61 -13.58
N ASP A 307 -2.68 -10.47 -14.38
CA ASP A 307 -2.19 -11.78 -13.92
C ASP A 307 -1.06 -11.65 -12.89
N GLU A 308 -0.15 -10.69 -13.09
CA GLU A 308 0.92 -10.40 -12.13
C GLU A 308 0.36 -9.82 -10.82
N ALA A 309 -0.64 -8.93 -10.89
CA ALA A 309 -1.33 -8.40 -9.71
C ALA A 309 -2.05 -9.51 -8.92
N VAL A 310 -2.70 -10.46 -9.60
CA VAL A 310 -3.32 -11.62 -8.95
C VAL A 310 -2.27 -12.51 -8.29
N ARG A 311 -1.17 -12.83 -8.99
CA ARG A 311 -0.09 -13.64 -8.41
C ARG A 311 0.53 -12.98 -7.19
N LEU A 312 0.74 -11.68 -7.23
CA LEU A 312 1.24 -10.91 -6.10
C LEU A 312 0.28 -10.98 -4.91
N LEU A 313 -1.02 -10.72 -5.12
CA LEU A 313 -2.02 -10.80 -4.07
C LEU A 313 -2.05 -12.18 -3.41
N VAL A 314 -2.06 -13.24 -4.23
CA VAL A 314 -2.07 -14.62 -3.74
C VAL A 314 -0.77 -14.98 -3.02
N ASP A 315 0.39 -14.53 -3.53
CA ASP A 315 1.69 -14.72 -2.87
C ASP A 315 1.69 -14.12 -1.47
N VAL A 316 1.30 -12.85 -1.35
CA VAL A 316 1.23 -12.13 -0.07
C VAL A 316 0.29 -12.83 0.91
N VAL A 317 -0.90 -13.21 0.47
CA VAL A 317 -1.91 -13.84 1.32
C VAL A 317 -1.51 -15.26 1.74
N SER A 318 -0.86 -16.02 0.86
CA SER A 318 -0.33 -17.34 1.20
C SER A 318 0.75 -17.31 2.28
N ARG A 319 1.34 -16.13 2.51
CA ARG A 319 2.35 -15.85 3.56
C ARG A 319 1.76 -15.06 4.74
N GLY A 320 0.44 -14.84 4.75
CA GLY A 320 -0.31 -14.28 5.87
C GLY A 320 -0.37 -12.75 5.91
N GLY A 321 0.08 -12.08 4.85
CA GLY A 321 0.07 -10.62 4.76
C GLY A 321 -1.19 -10.06 4.07
N ASN A 322 -1.33 -8.74 4.16
CA ASN A 322 -2.20 -7.95 3.29
C ASN A 322 -1.37 -7.30 2.17
N LEU A 323 -1.94 -7.17 0.97
CA LEU A 323 -1.39 -6.34 -0.11
C LEU A 323 -2.08 -4.99 -0.09
N LEU A 324 -1.29 -3.91 -0.01
CA LEU A 324 -1.76 -2.55 -0.23
C LEU A 324 -1.28 -2.09 -1.61
N LEU A 325 -2.14 -2.24 -2.62
CA LEU A 325 -1.79 -1.93 -4.00
C LEU A 325 -2.09 -0.45 -4.29
N ASN A 326 -1.08 0.29 -4.73
CA ASN A 326 -1.21 1.72 -4.99
C ASN A 326 -1.62 2.04 -6.43
N ILE A 327 -2.54 3.01 -6.54
CA ILE A 327 -2.86 3.74 -7.76
C ILE A 327 -2.36 5.19 -7.67
N GLY A 328 -1.89 5.72 -8.80
CA GLY A 328 -1.49 7.13 -8.94
C GLY A 328 -2.46 7.83 -9.86
N LEU A 329 -3.27 8.76 -9.33
CA LEU A 329 -4.25 9.49 -10.12
C LEU A 329 -3.58 10.58 -10.99
N GLU A 330 -4.14 10.78 -12.18
CA GLU A 330 -3.83 11.96 -13.00
C GLU A 330 -4.13 13.25 -12.21
N ALA A 331 -3.50 14.38 -12.54
CA ALA A 331 -3.90 15.69 -11.99
C ALA A 331 -5.40 15.99 -12.17
N SER A 332 -6.02 15.44 -13.21
CA SER A 332 -7.46 15.56 -13.46
C SER A 332 -8.33 14.87 -12.41
N GLY A 333 -7.80 13.87 -11.68
CA GLY A 333 -8.53 13.03 -10.74
C GLY A 333 -8.93 11.65 -11.28
N ARG A 334 -8.64 11.36 -12.55
CA ARG A 334 -8.92 10.03 -13.15
C ARG A 334 -7.86 9.00 -12.79
N ILE A 335 -8.28 7.74 -12.73
CA ILE A 335 -7.39 6.57 -12.76
C ILE A 335 -6.85 6.42 -14.19
N PRO A 336 -5.52 6.42 -14.41
CA PRO A 336 -4.94 6.18 -15.73
C PRO A 336 -5.37 4.82 -16.31
N GLU A 337 -5.60 4.78 -17.62
CA GLU A 337 -6.19 3.61 -18.30
C GLU A 337 -5.43 2.30 -18.04
N LEU A 338 -4.09 2.31 -18.07
CA LEU A 338 -3.31 1.10 -17.81
C LEU A 338 -3.49 0.59 -16.38
N GLN A 339 -3.57 1.49 -15.39
CA GLN A 339 -3.85 1.12 -14.00
C GLN A 339 -5.27 0.56 -13.86
N ARG A 340 -6.24 1.19 -14.53
CA ARG A 340 -7.63 0.71 -14.56
C ARG A 340 -7.71 -0.72 -15.10
N GLN A 341 -7.03 -1.03 -16.20
CA GLN A 341 -7.02 -2.38 -16.79
C GLN A 341 -6.49 -3.43 -15.81
N THR A 342 -5.43 -3.13 -15.06
CA THR A 342 -4.90 -4.01 -14.01
C THR A 342 -5.93 -4.23 -12.90
N LEU A 343 -6.58 -3.18 -12.40
CA LEU A 343 -7.59 -3.28 -11.34
C LEU A 343 -8.84 -4.05 -11.78
N GLU A 344 -9.33 -3.79 -13.00
CA GLU A 344 -10.49 -4.48 -13.56
C GLU A 344 -10.22 -5.96 -13.77
N GLY A 345 -9.04 -6.33 -14.27
CA GLY A 345 -8.64 -7.74 -14.39
C GLY A 345 -8.45 -8.43 -13.04
N LEU A 346 -7.85 -7.75 -12.06
CA LEU A 346 -7.75 -8.23 -10.68
C LEU A 346 -9.14 -8.47 -10.08
N GLY A 347 -10.07 -7.53 -10.25
CA GLY A 347 -11.46 -7.64 -9.82
C GLY A 347 -12.21 -8.77 -10.51
N GLU A 348 -11.99 -8.96 -11.81
CA GLU A 348 -12.59 -10.06 -12.57
C GLU A 348 -12.15 -11.42 -12.02
N TRP A 349 -10.86 -11.58 -11.70
CA TRP A 349 -10.35 -12.80 -11.07
C TRP A 349 -10.92 -12.98 -9.65
N ASN A 350 -10.89 -11.93 -8.83
CA ASN A 350 -11.42 -11.94 -7.46
C ASN A 350 -12.92 -12.25 -7.41
N SER A 351 -13.71 -11.83 -8.40
CA SER A 351 -15.13 -12.17 -8.48
C SER A 351 -15.39 -13.68 -8.61
N ARG A 352 -14.43 -14.42 -9.17
CA ARG A 352 -14.50 -15.86 -9.39
C ARG A 352 -13.78 -16.65 -8.29
N HIS A 353 -12.68 -16.11 -7.78
CA HIS A 353 -11.72 -16.85 -6.95
C HIS A 353 -11.44 -16.20 -5.60
N GLY A 354 -12.02 -15.03 -5.29
CA GLY A 354 -11.73 -14.25 -4.09
C GLY A 354 -11.90 -15.00 -2.76
N HIS A 355 -12.70 -16.07 -2.73
CA HIS A 355 -12.84 -16.93 -1.54
C HIS A 355 -11.54 -17.62 -1.09
N VAL A 356 -10.52 -17.70 -1.95
CA VAL A 356 -9.18 -18.24 -1.58
C VAL A 356 -8.20 -17.17 -1.12
N VAL A 357 -8.64 -15.91 -1.11
CA VAL A 357 -7.86 -14.73 -0.77
C VAL A 357 -8.49 -14.04 0.44
N PHE A 358 -9.73 -13.57 0.31
CA PHE A 358 -10.44 -12.84 1.36
C PHE A 358 -10.87 -13.79 2.48
N GLY A 359 -10.40 -13.52 3.70
CA GLY A 359 -10.59 -14.38 4.87
C GLY A 359 -9.78 -15.68 4.85
N ALA A 360 -8.92 -15.89 3.85
CA ALA A 360 -8.05 -17.05 3.80
C ALA A 360 -6.82 -16.88 4.72
N ARG A 361 -6.20 -18.00 5.08
CA ARG A 361 -4.97 -18.07 5.89
C ARG A 361 -3.91 -18.94 5.20
N PRO A 362 -2.63 -18.80 5.57
CA PRO A 362 -1.58 -19.73 5.12
C PRO A 362 -1.90 -21.19 5.45
N GLU A 363 -1.49 -22.11 4.57
CA GLU A 363 -1.34 -23.53 4.91
C GLU A 363 0.15 -23.86 5.04
N GLU A 364 0.69 -23.57 6.23
CA GLU A 364 2.12 -23.64 6.52
C GLU A 364 2.73 -25.05 6.39
N ARG A 365 1.89 -26.09 6.39
CA ARG A 365 2.35 -27.48 6.23
C ARG A 365 2.63 -27.85 4.77
N LEU A 366 2.09 -27.10 3.81
CA LEU A 366 2.33 -27.34 2.39
C LEU A 366 3.35 -26.35 1.83
N ARG A 367 4.24 -26.84 0.97
CA ARG A 367 5.32 -26.02 0.42
C ARG A 367 4.85 -25.29 -0.83
N ALA A 368 5.02 -23.97 -0.84
CA ALA A 368 4.96 -23.14 -2.03
C ALA A 368 6.12 -23.44 -2.99
N SER A 369 6.00 -23.01 -4.24
CA SER A 369 7.03 -23.15 -5.28
C SER A 369 7.00 -21.95 -6.22
N ASP A 370 8.16 -21.42 -6.60
CA ASP A 370 8.25 -20.36 -7.62
C ASP A 370 8.31 -20.93 -9.03
N GLU A 371 8.92 -22.10 -9.19
CA GLU A 371 9.09 -22.76 -10.47
C GLU A 371 8.85 -24.28 -10.37
N PRO A 372 7.68 -24.77 -10.81
CA PRO A 372 6.57 -23.97 -11.31
C PRO A 372 5.87 -23.18 -10.19
N TRP A 373 5.17 -22.09 -10.55
CA TRP A 373 4.49 -21.23 -9.58
C TRP A 373 3.28 -21.92 -8.93
N LEU A 374 3.32 -22.02 -7.61
CA LEU A 374 2.30 -22.62 -6.74
C LEU A 374 2.27 -21.90 -5.39
N ARG A 375 1.06 -21.54 -4.96
CA ARG A 375 0.78 -21.00 -3.61
C ARG A 375 -0.35 -21.77 -2.96
N TRP A 376 -0.31 -21.83 -1.63
CA TRP A 376 -1.31 -22.52 -0.82
C TRP A 376 -2.02 -21.55 0.11
N THR A 377 -3.34 -21.55 0.05
CA THR A 377 -4.17 -20.86 1.04
C THR A 377 -5.18 -21.84 1.63
N ARG A 378 -5.76 -21.47 2.76
CA ARG A 378 -6.69 -22.31 3.50
C ARG A 378 -7.86 -21.50 4.03
N THR A 379 -9.02 -22.13 3.98
CA THR A 379 -10.25 -21.71 4.66
C THR A 379 -10.61 -22.76 5.71
N ASP A 380 -11.74 -22.59 6.40
CA ASP A 380 -12.18 -23.56 7.41
C ASP A 380 -12.48 -24.93 6.83
N ASP A 381 -13.05 -24.96 5.62
CA ASP A 381 -13.55 -26.19 5.00
C ASP A 381 -12.64 -26.74 3.89
N ALA A 382 -11.63 -25.98 3.44
CA ALA A 382 -10.82 -26.35 2.28
C ALA A 382 -9.37 -25.84 2.35
N VAL A 383 -8.51 -26.54 1.62
CA VAL A 383 -7.16 -26.11 1.25
C VAL A 383 -7.11 -25.87 -0.26
N HIS A 384 -6.49 -24.79 -0.68
CA HIS A 384 -6.51 -24.30 -2.05
C HIS A 384 -5.09 -24.25 -2.61
N ALA A 385 -4.85 -24.95 -3.73
CA ALA A 385 -3.69 -24.74 -4.58
C ALA A 385 -4.03 -23.66 -5.61
N VAL A 386 -3.28 -22.56 -5.62
CA VAL A 386 -3.35 -21.55 -6.66
C VAL A 386 -2.12 -21.67 -7.53
N ILE A 387 -2.34 -21.78 -8.84
CA ILE A 387 -1.36 -22.33 -9.77
C ILE A 387 -1.39 -21.53 -11.08
N ASP A 388 -0.25 -21.40 -11.74
CA ASP A 388 -0.16 -20.70 -13.04
C ASP A 388 0.20 -21.67 -14.18
N GLN A 389 -0.54 -22.76 -14.28
CA GLN A 389 -0.26 -23.83 -15.23
C GLN A 389 -1.54 -24.56 -15.65
N ASN A 390 -1.55 -25.04 -16.89
CA ASN A 390 -2.56 -25.96 -17.41
C ASN A 390 -1.92 -27.33 -17.70
N GLY A 391 -2.75 -28.34 -17.97
CA GLY A 391 -2.31 -29.70 -18.23
C GLY A 391 -2.16 -30.53 -16.95
N SER A 392 -1.23 -31.49 -16.95
CA SER A 392 -1.04 -32.38 -15.80
C SER A 392 -0.13 -31.72 -14.76
N VAL A 393 -0.71 -31.28 -13.64
CA VAL A 393 -0.02 -30.54 -12.57
C VAL A 393 0.25 -31.46 -11.39
N ARG A 394 1.50 -31.44 -10.89
CA ARG A 394 1.93 -32.18 -9.71
C ARG A 394 1.92 -31.27 -8.49
N LEU A 395 1.04 -31.55 -7.53
CA LEU A 395 0.89 -30.80 -6.28
C LEU A 395 1.54 -31.57 -5.12
N PRO A 396 2.65 -31.10 -4.52
CA PRO A 396 3.30 -31.77 -3.40
C PRO A 396 2.37 -31.87 -2.18
N ASP A 397 2.22 -33.09 -1.63
CA ASP A 397 1.45 -33.38 -0.41
C ASP A 397 2.11 -34.56 0.33
N PRO A 398 3.35 -34.39 0.83
CA PRO A 398 4.15 -35.49 1.35
C PRO A 398 3.57 -36.13 2.62
N ASP A 399 2.81 -35.35 3.38
CA ASP A 399 2.21 -35.77 4.65
C ASP A 399 0.76 -36.26 4.49
N GLY A 400 0.22 -36.27 3.26
CA GLY A 400 -1.13 -36.78 2.97
C GLY A 400 -2.23 -35.96 3.63
N LEU A 401 -2.12 -34.63 3.54
CA LEU A 401 -3.02 -33.67 4.20
C LEU A 401 -4.32 -33.43 3.44
N LEU A 402 -4.39 -33.82 2.17
CA LEU A 402 -5.48 -33.47 1.27
C LEU A 402 -6.25 -34.70 0.82
N ASP A 403 -7.58 -34.62 0.73
CA ASP A 403 -8.39 -35.68 0.12
C ASP A 403 -8.45 -35.47 -1.41
N GLU A 404 -7.65 -36.24 -2.16
CA GLU A 404 -7.61 -36.12 -3.62
C GLU A 404 -8.96 -36.38 -4.30
N GLN A 405 -9.85 -37.18 -3.69
CA GLN A 405 -11.18 -37.46 -4.27
C GLN A 405 -12.10 -36.25 -4.24
N THR A 406 -11.72 -35.20 -3.51
CA THR A 406 -12.48 -33.96 -3.38
C THR A 406 -11.95 -32.82 -4.24
N ALA A 407 -10.90 -33.09 -5.04
CA ALA A 407 -10.29 -32.11 -5.93
C ALA A 407 -11.34 -31.48 -6.84
N ARG A 408 -11.40 -30.15 -6.84
CA ARG A 408 -12.35 -29.39 -7.67
C ARG A 408 -11.77 -28.06 -8.17
N ILE A 409 -12.21 -27.65 -9.35
CA ILE A 409 -12.00 -26.31 -9.91
C ILE A 409 -13.37 -25.64 -10.02
N GLY A 410 -13.56 -24.57 -9.25
CA GLY A 410 -14.91 -24.03 -8.98
C GLY A 410 -15.80 -25.12 -8.38
N ASP A 411 -16.97 -25.32 -8.96
CA ASP A 411 -17.92 -26.38 -8.56
C ASP A 411 -17.71 -27.71 -9.27
N THR A 412 -16.71 -27.81 -10.16
CA THR A 412 -16.49 -29.00 -10.99
C THR A 412 -15.44 -29.90 -10.35
N GLY A 413 -15.80 -31.15 -10.04
CA GLY A 413 -14.83 -32.16 -9.62
C GLY A 413 -13.85 -32.50 -10.74
N VAL A 414 -12.57 -32.64 -10.40
CA VAL A 414 -11.50 -32.96 -11.35
C VAL A 414 -10.86 -34.30 -11.01
N SER A 415 -10.33 -34.98 -12.02
CA SER A 415 -9.59 -36.23 -11.80
C SER A 415 -8.28 -35.93 -11.09
N ALA A 416 -8.06 -36.61 -9.98
CA ALA A 416 -6.85 -36.50 -9.20
C ALA A 416 -6.36 -37.87 -8.74
N GLU A 417 -5.05 -38.10 -8.83
CA GLU A 417 -4.42 -39.36 -8.41
C GLU A 417 -3.21 -39.08 -7.51
N ARG A 418 -3.12 -39.83 -6.41
CA ARG A 418 -1.97 -39.75 -5.51
C ARG A 418 -0.81 -40.58 -6.04
N VAL A 419 0.33 -39.92 -6.29
CA VAL A 419 1.55 -40.55 -6.82
C VAL A 419 2.78 -40.01 -6.09
N ASP A 420 3.50 -40.88 -5.37
CA ASP A 420 4.77 -40.58 -4.70
C ASP A 420 4.74 -39.31 -3.83
N GLY A 421 3.79 -39.23 -2.88
CA GLY A 421 3.68 -38.09 -1.95
C GLY A 421 3.23 -36.77 -2.62
N ALA A 422 2.54 -36.85 -3.74
CA ALA A 422 1.92 -35.72 -4.42
C ALA A 422 0.57 -36.12 -5.01
N ILE A 423 -0.21 -35.14 -5.41
CA ILE A 423 -1.46 -35.30 -6.15
C ILE A 423 -1.23 -34.81 -7.58
N LEU A 424 -1.47 -35.67 -8.56
CA LEU A 424 -1.53 -35.28 -9.97
C LEU A 424 -2.96 -34.86 -10.29
N VAL A 425 -3.12 -33.65 -10.82
CA VAL A 425 -4.42 -33.10 -11.22
C VAL A 425 -4.35 -32.67 -12.67
N ASP A 426 -5.33 -33.08 -13.48
CA ASP A 426 -5.46 -32.61 -14.85
C ASP A 426 -6.27 -31.31 -14.89
N VAL A 427 -5.62 -30.24 -15.30
CA VAL A 427 -6.17 -28.89 -15.42
C VAL A 427 -6.45 -28.63 -16.90
N ALA A 428 -7.72 -28.42 -17.24
CA ALA A 428 -8.11 -28.06 -18.59
C ALA A 428 -7.52 -26.70 -18.99
N ASP A 429 -7.45 -26.42 -20.29
CA ASP A 429 -7.02 -25.11 -20.78
C ASP A 429 -7.95 -24.00 -20.25
N ALA A 430 -7.46 -23.29 -19.23
CA ALA A 430 -8.17 -22.22 -18.52
C ALA A 430 -7.31 -20.97 -18.44
N ALA A 431 -7.95 -19.83 -18.19
CA ALA A 431 -7.24 -18.61 -17.81
C ALA A 431 -6.60 -18.80 -16.44
N THR A 432 -5.30 -18.53 -16.34
CA THR A 432 -4.54 -18.61 -15.10
C THR A 432 -4.51 -17.25 -14.38
N PRO A 433 -4.21 -17.19 -13.07
CA PRO A 433 -4.02 -18.32 -12.14
C PRO A 433 -5.30 -19.13 -11.88
N VAL A 434 -5.16 -20.46 -11.80
CA VAL A 434 -6.25 -21.42 -11.54
C VAL A 434 -6.25 -21.85 -10.08
N VAL A 435 -7.44 -22.05 -9.53
CA VAL A 435 -7.65 -22.54 -8.15
C VAL A 435 -8.13 -23.99 -8.16
N ILE A 436 -7.40 -24.87 -7.47
CA ILE A 436 -7.82 -26.23 -7.17
C ILE A 436 -8.06 -26.35 -5.66
N SER A 437 -9.26 -26.79 -5.26
CA SER A 437 -9.63 -26.92 -3.84
C SER A 437 -9.73 -28.39 -3.43
N PHE A 438 -9.33 -28.68 -2.20
CA PHE A 438 -9.39 -29.99 -1.57
C PHE A 438 -10.01 -29.88 -0.18
N ARG A 439 -10.70 -30.92 0.29
CA ARG A 439 -10.99 -31.07 1.71
C ARG A 439 -9.71 -31.51 2.44
N PRO A 440 -9.43 -30.96 3.63
CA PRO A 440 -8.33 -31.45 4.45
C PRO A 440 -8.67 -32.83 5.03
N LEU A 441 -7.69 -33.72 5.08
CA LEU A 441 -7.72 -34.93 5.89
C LEU A 441 -7.36 -34.56 7.34
N ALA A 442 -8.07 -35.18 8.29
CA ALA A 442 -7.99 -34.88 9.72
C ALA A 442 -6.65 -35.27 10.36
#